data_AF-A0A931Y7W5-F1
#
_entry.id   AF-A0A931Y7W5-F1
#
_cell.length_a   1.000
_cell.length_b   1.000
_cell.length_c   1.000
_cell.angle_alpha   90.00
_cell.angle_beta   90.00
_cell.angle_gamma   90.00
#
_symmetry.space_group_name_H-M   'P 1'
#
loop_
_entity.id
_entity.type
_entity.pdbx_description
1 polymer ?
#
loop_
_entity_poly.entity_id
_entity_poly.type
_entity_poly.pdbx_seq_one_letter_code
_entity_poly.pdbx_strand_id
1 'polypeptide(L)'
;MAQIKHLTEYHRRAIEMKYKGVSYQDIAERLNEYASKSRISRKFTMQTIKDWFKESGALAEAYRLYEQEMDGIHRETLEVIKKAGARVREENFRLANEMLVALMGSQNDNVKLGAIKELLDRVEGQPKQFLDIKKTEVGLDLLKHEHRLEKVRGKQAGR
;
A
#
# COMPACT_ATOMS: atom_id res chain seq x y z
N MET A 1 34.83 2.86 -12.86
CA MET A 1 33.64 2.18 -13.45
C MET A 1 32.51 3.19 -13.46
N ALA A 2 31.77 3.30 -14.59
CA ALA A 2 30.93 4.45 -14.88
C ALA A 2 29.73 4.55 -13.93
N GLN A 3 29.76 5.52 -13.02
CA GLN A 3 28.59 5.96 -12.29
C GLN A 3 27.52 6.39 -13.29
N ILE A 4 26.37 5.73 -13.31
CA ILE A 4 25.23 6.17 -14.10
C ILE A 4 24.70 7.45 -13.45
N LYS A 5 25.28 8.59 -13.85
CA LYS A 5 24.98 9.91 -13.29
C LYS A 5 23.53 10.36 -13.51
N HIS A 6 22.78 9.69 -14.40
CA HIS A 6 21.37 9.99 -14.65
C HIS A 6 20.55 8.73 -14.93
N LEU A 7 19.98 8.10 -13.88
CA LEU A 7 18.91 7.12 -14.10
C LEU A 7 17.67 7.83 -14.67
N THR A 8 17.22 7.36 -15.83
CA THR A 8 15.97 7.83 -16.43
C THR A 8 14.77 7.42 -15.56
N GLU A 9 13.65 8.12 -15.74
CA GLU A 9 12.39 7.80 -15.06
C GLU A 9 11.95 6.34 -15.32
N TYR A 10 12.17 5.82 -16.54
CA TYR A 10 11.89 4.44 -16.88
C TYR A 10 12.73 3.45 -16.07
N HIS A 11 14.00 3.76 -15.83
CA HIS A 11 14.89 2.93 -15.03
C HIS A 11 14.49 2.91 -13.55
N ARG A 12 14.12 4.07 -12.98
CA ARG A 12 13.60 4.15 -11.60
C ARG A 12 12.34 3.31 -11.44
N ARG A 13 11.38 3.44 -12.34
CA ARG A 13 10.16 2.63 -12.31
C ARG A 13 10.42 1.14 -12.48
N ALA A 14 11.37 0.77 -13.34
CA ALA A 14 11.76 -0.64 -13.50
C ALA A 14 12.32 -1.22 -12.19
N ILE A 15 13.16 -0.46 -11.48
CA ILE A 15 13.73 -0.83 -10.18
C ILE A 15 12.61 -1.05 -9.16
N GLU A 16 11.69 -0.09 -9.03
CA GLU A 16 10.55 -0.19 -8.11
C GLU A 16 9.67 -1.41 -8.41
N MET A 17 9.34 -1.65 -9.68
CA MET A 17 8.50 -2.77 -10.08
C MET A 17 9.20 -4.11 -9.86
N LYS A 18 10.51 -4.19 -10.12
CA LYS A 18 11.29 -5.39 -9.83
C LYS A 18 11.33 -5.70 -8.34
N TYR A 19 11.55 -4.68 -7.50
CA TYR A 19 11.53 -4.85 -6.04
C TYR A 19 10.16 -5.36 -5.55
N LYS A 20 9.06 -4.88 -6.15
CA LYS A 20 7.70 -5.36 -5.88
C LYS A 20 7.41 -6.78 -6.41
N GLY A 21 8.38 -7.45 -7.05
CA GLY A 21 8.23 -8.82 -7.56
C GLY A 21 7.50 -8.94 -8.90
N VAL A 22 7.36 -7.85 -9.66
CA VAL A 22 6.72 -7.87 -10.99
C VAL A 22 7.62 -8.59 -12.00
N SER A 23 7.03 -9.41 -12.88
CA SER A 23 7.78 -10.17 -13.89
C SER A 23 8.46 -9.25 -14.91
N TYR A 24 9.57 -9.69 -15.53
CA TYR A 24 10.27 -8.89 -16.53
C TYR A 24 9.42 -8.60 -17.78
N GLN A 25 8.50 -9.48 -18.12
CA GLN A 25 7.55 -9.27 -19.21
C GLN A 25 6.57 -8.13 -18.86
N ASP A 26 5.94 -8.22 -17.69
CA ASP A 26 4.99 -7.20 -17.23
C ASP A 26 5.65 -5.84 -17.02
N ILE A 27 6.91 -5.81 -16.56
CA ILE A 27 7.70 -4.58 -16.47
C ILE A 27 7.85 -3.96 -17.86
N ALA A 28 8.21 -4.74 -18.88
CA ALA A 28 8.38 -4.24 -20.23
C ALA A 28 7.07 -3.68 -20.80
N GLU A 29 5.96 -4.39 -20.59
CA GLU A 29 4.62 -3.98 -21.03
C GLU A 29 4.20 -2.66 -20.35
N ARG A 30 4.30 -2.56 -19.02
CA ARG A 30 3.97 -1.34 -18.27
C ARG A 30 4.84 -0.15 -18.63
N LEU A 31 6.13 -0.37 -18.88
CA LEU A 31 7.02 0.70 -19.36
C LEU A 31 6.63 1.15 -20.78
N ASN A 32 6.22 0.24 -21.64
CA ASN A 32 5.72 0.57 -22.98
C ASN A 32 4.37 1.31 -22.94
N GLU A 33 3.45 0.93 -22.05
CA GLU A 33 2.21 1.67 -21.82
C GLU A 33 2.49 3.09 -21.36
N TYR A 34 3.42 3.25 -20.42
CA TYR A 34 3.85 4.57 -19.96
C TYR A 34 4.53 5.38 -21.09
N ALA A 35 5.39 4.71 -21.87
CA ALA A 35 6.06 5.29 -23.03
C ALA A 35 5.15 5.54 -24.23
N SER A 36 3.95 4.96 -24.31
CA SER A 36 3.00 5.19 -25.41
C SER A 36 2.53 6.65 -25.52
N LYS A 37 2.70 7.41 -24.42
CA LYS A 37 2.50 8.87 -24.36
C LYS A 37 3.71 9.67 -24.85
N SER A 38 4.84 9.01 -25.09
CA SER A 38 6.12 9.57 -25.52
C SER A 38 6.46 9.05 -26.93
N ARG A 39 7.14 9.86 -27.76
CA ARG A 39 7.54 9.45 -29.14
C ARG A 39 8.74 8.49 -29.14
N ILE A 40 8.73 7.47 -28.29
CA ILE A 40 9.81 6.48 -28.26
C ILE A 40 9.59 5.48 -29.40
N SER A 41 10.52 5.46 -30.36
CA SER A 41 10.46 4.59 -31.53
C SER A 41 10.74 3.11 -31.23
N ARG A 42 11.39 2.80 -30.10
CA ARG A 42 11.80 1.45 -29.73
C ARG A 42 11.09 0.98 -28.47
N LYS A 43 10.27 -0.07 -28.61
CA LYS A 43 9.60 -0.72 -27.48
C LYS A 43 10.62 -1.45 -26.59
N PHE A 44 10.39 -1.40 -25.29
CA PHE A 44 11.08 -2.24 -24.32
C PHE A 44 10.62 -3.69 -24.50
N THR A 45 11.55 -4.64 -24.48
CA THR A 45 11.24 -6.07 -24.53
C THR A 45 11.62 -6.72 -23.21
N MET A 46 11.04 -7.88 -22.90
CA MET A 46 11.44 -8.69 -21.73
C MET A 46 12.96 -8.88 -21.67
N GLN A 47 13.60 -9.15 -22.80
CA GLN A 47 15.05 -9.35 -22.87
C GLN A 47 15.81 -8.07 -22.50
N THR A 48 15.36 -6.91 -22.98
CA THR A 48 15.93 -5.61 -22.61
C THR A 48 15.88 -5.38 -21.10
N ILE A 49 14.73 -5.65 -20.47
CA ILE A 49 14.59 -5.50 -19.01
C ILE A 49 15.49 -6.50 -18.28
N LYS A 50 15.54 -7.75 -18.73
CA LYS A 50 16.43 -8.77 -18.15
C LYS A 50 17.89 -8.33 -18.22
N ASP A 51 18.32 -7.78 -19.35
CA ASP A 51 19.69 -7.32 -19.57
C ASP A 51 20.06 -6.12 -18.69
N TRP A 52 19.09 -5.25 -18.35
CA TRP A 52 19.32 -4.18 -17.39
C TRP A 52 19.66 -4.70 -15.99
N PHE A 53 19.08 -5.82 -15.58
CA PHE A 53 19.19 -6.35 -14.22
C PHE A 53 20.16 -7.51 -14.03
N LYS A 54 20.82 -7.97 -15.10
CA LYS A 54 21.95 -8.92 -15.01
C LYS A 54 23.10 -8.31 -14.20
N GLU A 55 24.02 -9.13 -13.70
CA GLU A 55 25.15 -8.68 -12.86
C GLU A 55 26.03 -7.58 -13.50
N SER A 56 26.24 -7.66 -14.82
CA SER A 56 26.93 -6.62 -15.60
C SER A 56 25.99 -5.60 -16.24
N GLY A 57 24.71 -5.61 -15.84
CA GLY A 57 23.64 -4.80 -16.39
C GLY A 57 23.63 -3.38 -15.83
N ALA A 58 23.05 -2.46 -16.60
CA ALA A 58 23.02 -1.04 -16.24
C ALA A 58 22.31 -0.75 -14.91
N LEU A 59 21.36 -1.57 -14.47
CA LEU A 59 20.60 -1.34 -13.24
C LEU A 59 21.00 -2.26 -12.10
N ALA A 60 22.02 -3.10 -12.25
CA ALA A 60 22.40 -4.10 -11.25
C ALA A 60 22.77 -3.46 -9.90
N GLU A 61 23.72 -2.53 -9.93
CA GLU A 61 24.22 -1.84 -8.73
C GLU A 61 23.15 -0.92 -8.13
N ALA A 62 22.44 -0.15 -8.98
CA ALA A 62 21.37 0.73 -8.55
C ALA A 62 20.21 -0.04 -7.90
N TYR A 63 19.85 -1.21 -8.45
CA TYR A 63 18.83 -2.08 -7.88
C TYR A 63 19.28 -2.63 -6.52
N ARG A 64 20.54 -3.06 -6.40
CA ARG A 64 21.07 -3.58 -5.13
C ARG A 64 21.04 -2.52 -4.03
N LEU A 65 21.41 -1.28 -4.33
CA LEU A 65 21.32 -0.17 -3.37
C LEU A 65 19.87 0.10 -2.97
N TYR A 66 18.97 0.15 -3.96
CA TYR A 66 17.54 0.38 -3.73
C TYR A 66 16.91 -0.72 -2.87
N GLU A 67 17.24 -1.99 -3.13
CA GLU A 67 16.78 -3.14 -2.35
C GLU A 67 17.22 -3.02 -0.89
N GLN A 68 18.49 -2.69 -0.64
CA GLN A 68 19.02 -2.50 0.72
C GLN A 68 18.32 -1.36 1.46
N GLU A 69 18.08 -0.24 0.80
CA GLU A 69 17.39 0.91 1.37
C GLU A 69 15.94 0.57 1.72
N MET A 70 15.22 -0.04 0.77
CA MET A 70 13.82 -0.41 0.97
C MET A 70 13.67 -1.48 2.04
N ASP A 71 14.52 -2.50 2.09
CA ASP A 71 14.51 -3.51 3.15
C ASP A 71 14.72 -2.88 4.54
N GLY A 72 15.61 -1.87 4.62
CA GLY A 72 15.82 -1.08 5.82
C GLY A 72 14.54 -0.37 6.28
N ILE A 73 13.90 0.35 5.36
CA ILE A 73 12.64 1.08 5.61
C ILE A 73 11.51 0.11 6.00
N HIS A 74 11.36 -1.02 5.32
CA HIS A 74 10.34 -2.02 5.62
C HIS A 74 10.55 -2.60 7.02
N ARG A 75 11.79 -2.91 7.38
CA ARG A 75 12.13 -3.42 8.71
C ARG A 75 11.78 -2.40 9.79
N GLU A 76 12.17 -1.14 9.62
CA GLU A 76 11.85 -0.08 10.57
C GLU A 76 10.33 0.11 10.72
N THR A 77 9.61 0.15 9.59
CA THR A 77 8.15 0.27 9.55
C THR A 77 7.48 -0.87 10.31
N LEU A 78 7.92 -2.11 10.08
CA LEU A 78 7.41 -3.29 10.77
C LEU A 78 7.67 -3.22 12.28
N GLU A 79 8.83 -2.74 12.71
CA GLU A 79 9.14 -2.56 14.13
C GLU A 79 8.24 -1.50 14.79
N VAL A 80 7.97 -0.39 14.10
CA VAL A 80 7.01 0.63 14.58
C VAL A 80 5.61 0.04 14.71
N ILE A 81 5.13 -0.69 13.70
CA ILE A 81 3.81 -1.35 13.72
C ILE A 81 3.72 -2.35 14.86
N LYS A 82 4.74 -3.19 15.06
CA LYS A 82 4.78 -4.15 16.18
C LYS A 82 4.72 -3.45 17.53
N LYS A 83 5.49 -2.38 17.74
CA LYS A 83 5.48 -1.59 18.98
C LYS A 83 4.12 -0.92 19.21
N ALA A 84 3.52 -0.33 18.18
CA ALA A 84 2.18 0.24 18.26
C ALA A 84 1.14 -0.83 18.61
N GLY A 85 1.18 -1.99 17.95
CA GLY A 85 0.29 -3.12 18.25
C GLY A 85 0.47 -3.68 19.66
N ALA A 86 1.70 -3.70 20.19
CA ALA A 86 1.96 -4.09 21.58
C ALA A 86 1.33 -3.11 22.57
N ARG A 87 1.49 -1.79 22.35
CA ARG A 87 0.88 -0.75 23.18
C ARG A 87 -0.64 -0.85 23.19
N VAL A 88 -1.26 -1.00 22.01
CA VAL A 88 -2.72 -1.16 21.90
C VAL A 88 -3.21 -2.40 22.66
N ARG A 89 -2.49 -3.53 22.60
CA ARG A 89 -2.83 -4.73 23.37
C ARG A 89 -2.72 -4.51 24.87
N GLU A 90 -1.68 -3.81 25.32
CA GLU A 90 -1.48 -3.48 26.74
C GLU A 90 -2.60 -2.57 27.26
N GLU A 91 -2.94 -1.51 26.52
CA GLU A 91 -4.05 -0.61 26.86
C GLU A 91 -5.39 -1.35 26.91
N ASN A 92 -5.64 -2.23 25.93
CA ASN A 92 -6.84 -3.08 25.92
C ASN A 92 -6.91 -3.98 27.15
N PHE A 93 -5.79 -4.61 27.53
CA PHE A 93 -5.73 -5.50 28.67
C PHE A 93 -5.95 -4.75 29.99
N ARG A 94 -5.32 -3.58 30.15
CA ARG A 94 -5.51 -2.73 31.33
C ARG A 94 -6.97 -2.32 31.50
N LEU A 95 -7.59 -1.81 30.43
CA LEU A 95 -8.98 -1.37 30.45
C LEU A 95 -9.93 -2.54 30.75
N ALA A 96 -9.75 -3.70 30.12
CA ALA A 96 -10.57 -4.89 30.40
C ALA A 96 -10.50 -5.31 31.88
N ASN A 97 -9.31 -5.22 32.50
CA ASN A 97 -9.14 -5.49 33.92
C ASN A 97 -9.84 -4.45 34.80
N GLU A 98 -9.73 -3.16 34.48
CA GLU A 98 -10.45 -2.09 35.19
C GLU A 98 -11.97 -2.33 35.15
N MET A 99 -12.49 -2.70 33.99
CA MET A 99 -13.92 -2.98 33.79
C MET A 99 -14.38 -4.24 34.53
N LEU A 100 -13.57 -5.32 34.53
CA LEU A 100 -13.84 -6.52 35.33
C LEU A 100 -13.88 -6.22 36.83
N VAL A 101 -12.94 -5.41 37.33
CA VAL A 101 -12.92 -4.98 38.73
C VAL A 101 -14.15 -4.13 39.07
N ALA A 102 -14.52 -3.18 38.21
CA ALA A 102 -15.73 -2.37 38.39
C ALA A 102 -17.00 -3.23 38.39
N LEU A 103 -17.07 -4.26 37.54
CA LEU A 103 -18.17 -5.21 37.49
C LEU A 103 -18.27 -6.08 38.76
N MET A 104 -17.14 -6.59 39.25
CA MET A 104 -17.08 -7.45 40.44
C MET A 104 -17.34 -6.68 41.74
N GLY A 105 -16.90 -5.42 41.83
CA GLY A 105 -17.00 -4.62 43.05
C GLY A 105 -18.28 -3.77 43.18
N SER A 106 -19.04 -3.59 42.10
CA SER A 106 -20.19 -2.68 42.11
C SER A 106 -21.49 -3.33 42.59
N GLN A 107 -22.14 -2.70 43.56
CA GLN A 107 -23.54 -2.97 43.92
C GLN A 107 -24.54 -2.21 43.01
N ASN A 108 -24.05 -1.28 42.19
CA ASN A 108 -24.85 -0.42 41.32
C ASN A 108 -24.88 -0.97 39.89
N ASP A 109 -26.08 -1.33 39.42
CA ASP A 109 -26.28 -1.93 38.10
C ASP A 109 -25.95 -0.99 36.94
N ASN A 110 -26.02 0.34 37.14
CA ASN A 110 -25.62 1.29 36.10
C ASN A 110 -24.12 1.20 35.76
N VAL A 111 -23.28 0.93 36.75
CA VAL A 111 -21.83 0.75 36.55
C VAL A 111 -21.57 -0.56 35.80
N LYS A 112 -22.32 -1.62 36.13
CA LYS A 112 -22.23 -2.90 35.44
C LYS A 112 -22.66 -2.79 33.98
N LEU A 113 -23.80 -2.15 33.74
CA LEU A 113 -24.33 -1.92 32.39
C LEU A 113 -23.41 -1.03 31.55
N GLY A 114 -22.79 -0.01 32.15
CA GLY A 114 -21.78 0.83 31.49
C GLY A 114 -20.56 0.02 31.03
N ALA A 115 -20.01 -0.81 31.91
CA ALA A 115 -18.90 -1.69 31.55
C ALA A 115 -19.28 -2.73 30.47
N ILE A 116 -20.45 -3.34 30.57
CA ILE A 116 -20.93 -4.29 29.54
C ILE A 116 -21.07 -3.60 28.18
N LYS A 117 -21.67 -2.41 28.14
CA LYS A 117 -21.84 -1.63 26.90
C LYS A 117 -20.50 -1.30 26.26
N GLU A 118 -19.54 -0.84 27.04
CA GLU A 118 -18.24 -0.42 26.51
C GLU A 118 -17.37 -1.60 26.04
N LEU A 119 -17.54 -2.80 26.63
CA LEU A 119 -16.98 -4.04 26.08
C LEU A 119 -17.62 -4.40 24.73
N LEU A 120 -18.95 -4.34 24.64
CA LEU A 120 -19.69 -4.62 23.40
C LEU A 120 -19.31 -3.67 22.27
N ASP A 121 -19.27 -2.36 22.56
CA ASP A 121 -18.89 -1.32 21.60
C ASP A 121 -17.47 -1.51 21.04
N ARG A 122 -16.59 -2.19 21.78
CA ARG A 122 -15.20 -2.46 21.37
C ARG A 122 -15.05 -3.77 20.58
N VAL A 123 -15.88 -4.78 20.86
CA VAL A 123 -15.84 -6.08 20.16
C VAL A 123 -16.66 -6.03 18.87
N GLU A 124 -17.89 -5.53 18.94
CA GLU A 124 -18.84 -5.52 17.84
C GLU A 124 -18.83 -4.18 17.08
N GLY A 125 -18.09 -3.20 17.58
CA GLY A 125 -18.17 -1.82 17.13
C GLY A 125 -19.38 -1.10 17.73
N GLN A 126 -19.37 0.23 17.69
CA GLN A 126 -20.50 1.01 18.19
C GLN A 126 -21.71 0.87 17.25
N PRO A 127 -22.89 0.47 17.77
CA PRO A 127 -24.09 0.45 16.97
C PRO A 127 -24.39 1.88 16.47
N LYS A 128 -24.37 2.04 15.15
CA LYS A 128 -24.62 3.30 14.40
C LYS A 128 -23.47 4.32 14.36
N GLN A 129 -22.21 3.93 14.56
CA GLN A 129 -21.13 4.74 13.98
C GLN A 129 -21.24 4.62 12.45
N PHE A 130 -21.68 5.70 11.79
CA PHE A 130 -21.33 5.88 10.39
C PHE A 130 -19.81 5.86 10.34
N LEU A 131 -19.24 4.84 9.70
CA LEU A 131 -17.87 4.91 9.23
C LEU A 131 -17.84 6.12 8.29
N ASP A 132 -17.47 7.29 8.81
CA ASP A 132 -16.95 8.36 7.98
C ASP A 132 -15.60 7.85 7.52
N ILE A 133 -15.65 6.92 6.56
CA ILE A 133 -14.55 6.64 5.66
C ILE A 133 -14.37 8.00 4.99
N LYS A 134 -13.54 8.86 5.60
CA LYS A 134 -12.83 9.89 4.86
C LYS A 134 -12.37 9.15 3.63
N LYS A 135 -13.03 9.43 2.50
CA LYS A 135 -12.79 8.79 1.23
C LYS A 135 -11.29 8.69 1.11
N THR A 136 -10.76 7.50 1.36
CA THR A 136 -9.38 7.23 1.05
C THR A 136 -9.45 7.26 -0.46
N GLU A 137 -8.99 8.37 -1.05
CA GLU A 137 -9.23 8.78 -2.44
C GLU A 137 -8.84 7.70 -3.47
N VAL A 138 -8.15 6.67 -3.01
CA VAL A 138 -7.71 5.48 -3.74
C VAL A 138 -8.87 4.72 -4.42
N GLY A 139 -10.10 4.74 -3.90
CA GLY A 139 -11.23 3.98 -4.48
C GLY A 139 -12.11 4.72 -5.48
N LEU A 140 -12.33 6.03 -5.28
CA LEU A 140 -13.27 6.80 -6.12
C LEU A 140 -12.64 7.31 -7.43
N ASP A 141 -11.32 7.45 -7.48
CA ASP A 141 -10.65 7.90 -8.71
C ASP A 141 -10.62 6.82 -9.79
N LEU A 142 -10.55 5.54 -9.41
CA LEU A 142 -10.64 4.41 -10.34
C LEU A 142 -12.04 4.34 -10.97
N LEU A 143 -13.11 4.44 -10.17
CA LEU A 143 -14.50 4.46 -10.66
C LEU A 143 -14.81 5.69 -11.53
N LYS A 144 -14.27 6.87 -11.19
CA LYS A 144 -14.40 8.09 -12.01
C LYS A 144 -13.56 8.05 -13.28
N HIS A 145 -12.48 7.27 -13.31
CA HIS A 145 -11.67 7.06 -14.50
C HIS A 145 -12.38 6.09 -15.46
N GLU A 146 -12.93 4.98 -14.96
CA GLU A 146 -13.73 4.05 -15.76
C GLU A 146 -14.98 4.71 -16.38
N HIS A 147 -15.74 5.49 -15.61
CA HIS A 147 -16.89 6.22 -16.14
C HIS A 147 -16.52 7.26 -17.22
N ARG A 148 -15.30 7.83 -17.17
CA ARG A 148 -14.79 8.71 -18.23
C ARG A 148 -14.40 7.93 -19.48
N LEU A 149 -13.82 6.74 -19.33
CA LEU A 149 -13.43 5.88 -20.44
C LEU A 149 -14.64 5.30 -21.18
N GLU A 150 -15.71 4.93 -20.47
CA GLU A 150 -16.97 4.49 -21.10
C GLU A 150 -17.63 5.59 -21.93
N LYS A 151 -17.66 6.83 -21.43
CA LYS A 151 -18.20 7.98 -22.20
C LYS A 151 -17.40 8.28 -23.47
N VAL A 152 -16.09 8.04 -23.47
CA VAL A 152 -15.24 8.25 -24.66
C VAL A 152 -15.41 7.09 -25.65
N ARG A 153 -15.52 5.84 -25.18
CA ARG A 153 -15.77 4.67 -26.02
C ARG A 153 -17.16 4.69 -26.67
N GLY A 154 -18.20 5.14 -25.94
CA GLY A 154 -19.55 5.31 -26.47
C GLY A 154 -19.68 6.40 -27.55
N LYS A 155 -18.78 7.41 -27.56
CA LYS A 155 -18.76 8.46 -28.60
C LYS A 155 -18.04 8.04 -29.88
N GLN A 156 -17.20 7.01 -29.85
CA GLN A 156 -16.48 6.50 -31.03
C GLN A 156 -17.24 5.40 -31.78
N ALA A 157 -18.20 4.74 -31.13
CA ALA A 157 -19.04 3.70 -31.75
C ALA A 157 -20.30 4.25 -32.45
N GLY A 158 -20.48 5.58 -32.47
CA GLY A 158 -21.64 6.28 -33.06
C GLY A 158 -21.30 7.24 -34.19
N ARG A 159 -20.22 6.97 -34.95
CA ARG A 159 -19.90 7.65 -36.21
C ARG A 159 -19.61 6.64 -37.30
#